data_AF-A0AAV7H012-F1
#
_entry.id   AF-A0AAV7H012-F1
#
_cell.length_a   1.000
_cell.length_b   1.000
_cell.length_c   1.000
_cell.angle_alpha   90.00
_cell.angle_beta   90.00
_cell.angle_gamma   90.00
#
_symmetry.space_group_name_H-M   'P 1'
#
loop_
_entity.id
_entity.type
_entity.pdbx_description
1 polymer ?
#
loop_
_entity_poly.entity_id
_entity_poly.type
_entity_poly.pdbx_seq_one_letter_code
_entity_poly.pdbx_strand_id
1 'polypeptide(L)'
;MASLLYLDKALIFPREPSVKFRRDHPHLFNLSDNHAFFSRFPLLPTPKPKALFVLGSSGTGKSKLAVSLALRFAGEVINSDKMQVYDGLHVITNKVTADECAGVPHHLLGGVHPDADFSAAEFCRLATTIADEIVARGHLPIIAGGSNSYIKKLIGVDGGDFSRRYDCCFIWVDVDLTVLDEFVAERVDKMVEKGLLEEARGIFDSAADYTKGVRRSIGLPELDKYFRREAEADEAERTAMLEEAFGEIKANTCRLTRVQREKIRRFEVEDGWRLHRVDATAAVVRRRELGGGMVWEETVVGPSIETVRRFVGGTAAGFVSQRGGGVAVAEESVVVGTTK
;
A
#
# COMPACT_ATOMS: atom_id res chain seq x y z
N MET A 1 -1.16 -61.09 -42.25
CA MET A 1 0.05 -60.25 -42.19
C MET A 1 0.10 -59.63 -40.80
N ALA A 2 0.48 -60.36 -39.73
CA ALA A 2 1.86 -60.58 -39.25
C ALA A 2 2.62 -59.24 -39.08
N SER A 3 3.20 -58.82 -37.95
CA SER A 3 3.57 -59.39 -36.64
C SER A 3 3.89 -58.16 -35.73
N LEU A 4 3.45 -58.00 -34.47
CA LEU A 4 3.96 -58.59 -33.21
C LEU A 4 5.48 -58.38 -32.95
N LEU A 5 5.81 -57.69 -31.83
CA LEU A 5 7.00 -57.75 -30.93
C LEU A 5 7.09 -56.38 -30.18
N TYR A 6 6.85 -56.18 -28.87
CA TYR A 6 7.28 -56.80 -27.60
C TYR A 6 8.77 -56.64 -27.24
N LEU A 7 9.03 -56.37 -25.94
CA LEU A 7 10.28 -56.22 -25.15
C LEU A 7 10.62 -54.75 -24.81
N ASP A 8 10.52 -54.24 -23.58
CA ASP A 8 10.76 -54.76 -22.23
C ASP A 8 12.18 -55.30 -22.02
N LYS A 9 13.07 -54.47 -21.45
CA LYS A 9 14.31 -54.89 -20.78
C LYS A 9 14.69 -53.95 -19.65
N ALA A 10 14.42 -54.41 -18.44
CA ALA A 10 15.17 -54.11 -17.23
C ALA A 10 16.63 -54.61 -17.33
N LEU A 11 17.56 -53.88 -16.73
CA LEU A 11 18.91 -54.31 -16.34
C LEU A 11 19.24 -53.56 -15.04
N ILE A 12 18.95 -54.14 -13.87
CA ILE A 12 19.82 -54.99 -13.03
C ILE A 12 20.97 -54.21 -12.36
N PHE A 13 20.79 -54.01 -11.05
CA PHE A 13 21.80 -53.68 -10.04
C PHE A 13 22.85 -54.79 -9.89
N PRO A 14 24.08 -54.44 -9.47
CA PRO A 14 24.85 -55.25 -8.53
C PRO A 14 24.67 -54.74 -7.09
N ARG A 15 24.34 -55.68 -6.20
CA ARG A 15 24.40 -55.58 -4.73
C ARG A 15 25.83 -55.71 -4.24
N GLU A 16 26.17 -55.02 -3.15
CA GLU A 16 27.08 -55.48 -2.08
C GLU A 16 27.13 -54.45 -0.92
N PRO A 17 27.51 -54.81 0.32
CA PRO A 17 26.90 -55.81 1.17
C PRO A 17 26.37 -55.22 2.50
N SER A 18 25.55 -56.03 3.15
CA SER A 18 24.92 -55.87 4.46
C SER A 18 25.90 -55.60 5.62
N VAL A 19 25.68 -54.50 6.34
CA VAL A 19 26.06 -54.38 7.76
C VAL A 19 24.78 -54.43 8.59
N LYS A 20 24.60 -55.54 9.31
CA LYS A 20 23.57 -55.69 10.35
C LYS A 20 24.03 -54.91 11.58
N PHE A 21 23.22 -53.97 12.07
CA PHE A 21 23.28 -53.58 13.47
C PHE A 21 21.92 -53.81 14.14
N ARG A 22 22.02 -54.40 15.33
CA ARG A 22 20.93 -55.05 16.08
C ARG A 22 19.84 -54.07 16.49
N ARG A 23 18.61 -54.59 16.51
CA ARG A 23 17.49 -54.06 17.29
C ARG A 23 17.81 -54.27 18.76
N ASP A 24 17.96 -53.18 19.50
CA ASP A 24 17.62 -53.11 20.92
C ASP A 24 17.00 -51.73 21.15
N HIS A 25 15.72 -51.70 21.54
CA HIS A 25 15.11 -50.53 22.15
C HIS A 25 15.77 -50.30 23.51
N PRO A 26 16.03 -49.05 23.88
CA PRO A 26 15.49 -48.62 25.16
C PRO A 26 14.90 -47.22 25.12
N HIS A 27 13.70 -47.14 25.70
CA HIS A 27 13.23 -46.07 26.58
C HIS A 27 13.31 -44.61 26.11
N LEU A 28 12.12 -44.09 25.82
CA LEU A 28 11.66 -42.73 26.15
C LEU A 28 12.61 -41.99 27.11
N PHE A 29 13.45 -41.11 26.55
CA PHE A 29 13.99 -40.01 27.33
C PHE A 29 12.85 -39.01 27.56
N ASN A 30 12.19 -39.20 28.69
CA ASN A 30 11.32 -38.23 29.32
C ASN A 30 12.20 -37.02 29.70
N LEU A 31 12.24 -35.99 28.86
CA LEU A 31 12.82 -34.68 29.21
C LEU A 31 11.81 -33.90 30.07
N SER A 32 11.44 -34.50 31.19
CA SER A 32 10.96 -33.79 32.37
C SER A 32 12.11 -33.76 33.37
N ASP A 33 13.13 -32.93 33.13
CA ASP A 33 14.00 -32.45 34.19
C ASP A 33 14.88 -31.29 33.71
N ASN A 34 14.50 -30.09 34.17
CA ASN A 34 15.39 -29.09 34.75
C ASN A 34 16.77 -28.87 34.08
N HIS A 35 16.79 -28.37 32.85
CA HIS A 35 17.95 -27.56 32.40
C HIS A 35 17.81 -26.11 32.89
N ALA A 36 18.22 -25.89 34.15
CA ALA A 36 18.37 -24.56 34.77
C ALA A 36 19.47 -23.68 34.12
N PHE A 37 19.93 -24.03 32.91
CA PHE A 37 20.93 -23.27 32.15
C PHE A 37 20.28 -22.29 31.17
N PHE A 38 19.10 -22.62 30.63
CA PHE A 38 18.38 -21.77 29.67
C PHE A 38 17.33 -20.85 30.30
N SER A 39 16.99 -21.05 31.57
CA SER A 39 16.01 -20.20 32.30
C SER A 39 16.55 -18.83 32.71
N ARG A 40 17.82 -18.52 32.39
CA ARG A 40 18.53 -17.31 32.85
C ARG A 40 18.84 -16.30 31.76
N PHE A 41 18.49 -16.58 30.51
CA PHE A 41 18.52 -15.58 29.45
C PHE A 41 17.09 -15.06 29.27
N PRO A 42 16.81 -13.77 29.56
CA PRO A 42 15.57 -13.17 29.08
C PRO A 42 15.59 -13.33 27.57
N LEU A 43 14.58 -14.01 27.02
CA LEU A 43 14.35 -14.02 25.58
C LEU A 43 14.25 -12.55 25.16
N LEU A 44 15.27 -12.05 24.47
CA LEU A 44 15.21 -10.71 23.90
C LEU A 44 13.95 -10.66 23.05
N PRO A 45 13.06 -9.67 23.24
CA PRO A 45 11.86 -9.59 22.43
C PRO A 45 12.27 -9.59 20.96
N THR A 46 11.74 -10.53 20.20
CA THR A 46 11.96 -10.56 18.75
C THR A 46 11.47 -9.23 18.18
N PRO A 47 12.29 -8.52 17.39
CA PRO A 47 11.89 -7.24 16.84
C PRO A 47 10.60 -7.43 16.03
N LYS A 48 9.64 -6.52 16.24
CA LYS A 48 8.36 -6.59 15.55
C LYS A 48 8.58 -6.47 14.04
N PRO A 49 7.80 -7.17 13.21
CA PRO A 49 7.76 -6.91 11.78
C PRO A 49 7.40 -5.44 11.51
N LYS A 50 7.80 -4.95 10.35
CA LYS A 50 7.63 -3.54 9.97
C LYS A 50 6.43 -3.39 9.05
N ALA A 51 5.68 -2.31 9.23
CA ALA A 51 4.59 -1.91 8.35
C ALA A 51 4.69 -0.42 8.01
N LEU A 52 4.41 -0.09 6.75
CA LEU A 52 4.46 1.28 6.25
C LEU A 52 3.05 1.80 5.97
N PHE A 53 2.79 3.05 6.33
CA PHE A 53 1.53 3.74 6.07
C PHE A 53 1.78 4.95 5.18
N VAL A 54 1.05 5.04 4.07
CA VAL A 54 1.07 6.20 3.16
C VAL A 54 -0.26 6.94 3.28
N LEU A 55 -0.22 8.06 4.00
CA LEU A 55 -1.36 8.92 4.31
C LEU A 55 -1.38 10.15 3.39
N GLY A 56 -2.56 10.76 3.26
CA GLY A 56 -2.75 11.97 2.46
C GLY A 56 -4.18 12.11 1.95
N SER A 57 -4.57 13.33 1.57
CA SER A 57 -5.89 13.59 0.99
C SER A 57 -6.05 12.98 -0.40
N SER A 58 -7.28 12.83 -0.88
CA SER A 58 -7.54 12.43 -2.26
C SER A 58 -6.80 13.34 -3.23
N GLY A 59 -6.16 12.75 -4.24
CA GLY A 59 -5.40 13.49 -5.24
C GLY A 59 -3.94 13.82 -4.88
N THR A 60 -3.48 13.57 -3.65
CA THR A 60 -2.08 13.89 -3.28
C THR A 60 -1.01 12.92 -3.83
N GLY A 61 -1.40 11.86 -4.54
CA GLY A 61 -0.46 10.90 -5.13
C GLY A 61 -0.06 9.72 -4.23
N LYS A 62 -0.85 9.39 -3.21
CA LYS A 62 -0.60 8.25 -2.30
C LYS A 62 -0.30 6.93 -3.01
N SER A 63 -1.14 6.51 -3.95
CA SER A 63 -0.96 5.24 -4.67
C SER A 63 0.34 5.23 -5.48
N LYS A 64 0.65 6.34 -6.15
CA LYS A 64 1.92 6.53 -6.87
C LYS A 64 3.12 6.37 -5.94
N LEU A 65 3.08 6.96 -4.74
CA LEU A 65 4.14 6.80 -3.75
C LEU A 65 4.22 5.37 -3.21
N ALA A 66 3.09 4.76 -2.89
CA ALA A 66 3.03 3.39 -2.37
C ALA A 66 3.63 2.38 -3.36
N VAL A 67 3.31 2.49 -4.65
CA VAL A 67 3.91 1.68 -5.73
C VAL A 67 5.42 1.95 -5.83
N SER A 68 5.86 3.21 -5.84
CA SER A 68 7.28 3.55 -5.88
C SER A 68 8.08 2.96 -4.72
N LEU A 69 7.50 2.92 -3.52
CA LEU A 69 8.12 2.33 -2.34
C LEU A 69 8.07 0.80 -2.38
N ALA A 70 6.96 0.20 -2.82
CA ALA A 70 6.84 -1.24 -3.00
C ALA A 70 7.91 -1.81 -3.94
N LEU A 71 8.14 -1.16 -5.09
CA LEU A 71 9.17 -1.56 -6.05
C LEU A 71 10.59 -1.51 -5.48
N ARG A 72 10.86 -0.60 -4.52
CA ARG A 72 12.20 -0.37 -3.95
C ARG A 72 12.47 -1.17 -2.69
N PHE A 73 11.42 -1.59 -1.98
CA PHE A 73 11.51 -2.27 -0.68
C PHE A 73 10.85 -3.65 -0.67
N ALA A 74 10.63 -4.24 -1.86
CA ALA A 74 9.93 -5.52 -2.02
C ALA A 74 8.61 -5.54 -1.23
N GLY A 75 7.78 -4.53 -1.47
CA GLY A 75 6.53 -4.32 -0.76
C GLY A 75 5.29 -4.75 -1.53
N GLU A 76 4.20 -4.90 -0.81
CA GLU A 76 2.86 -5.14 -1.35
C GLU A 76 1.88 -4.12 -0.76
N VAL A 77 0.92 -3.64 -1.54
CA VAL A 77 0.03 -2.55 -1.15
C VAL A 77 -1.27 -3.12 -0.58
N ILE A 78 -1.67 -2.66 0.61
CA ILE A 78 -2.99 -2.90 1.20
C ILE A 78 -3.80 -1.61 1.07
N ASN A 79 -4.85 -1.63 0.25
CA ASN A 79 -5.75 -0.49 0.10
C ASN A 79 -6.53 -0.23 1.39
N SER A 80 -6.53 1.02 1.84
CA SER A 80 -7.31 1.51 2.97
C SER A 80 -8.30 2.61 2.58
N ASP A 81 -8.67 2.71 1.30
CA ASP A 81 -9.81 3.51 0.86
C ASP A 81 -11.09 2.69 0.88
N LYS A 82 -12.06 3.11 1.70
CA LYS A 82 -13.35 2.43 1.90
C LYS A 82 -14.20 2.31 0.65
N MET A 83 -14.03 3.16 -0.36
CA MET A 83 -14.81 3.09 -1.60
C MET A 83 -14.12 2.19 -2.63
N GLN A 84 -12.80 2.04 -2.56
CA GLN A 84 -12.04 1.23 -3.51
C GLN A 84 -12.05 -0.27 -3.19
N VAL A 85 -12.59 -0.69 -2.04
CA VAL A 85 -12.76 -2.13 -1.70
C VAL A 85 -13.86 -2.81 -2.51
N TYR A 86 -14.80 -2.06 -3.08
CA TYR A 86 -15.93 -2.62 -3.82
C TYR A 86 -15.56 -2.98 -5.25
N ASP A 87 -16.25 -3.93 -5.88
CA ASP A 87 -16.09 -4.25 -7.30
C ASP A 87 -16.66 -3.17 -8.23
N GLY A 88 -16.08 -3.04 -9.43
CA GLY A 88 -16.50 -2.08 -10.46
C GLY A 88 -16.19 -0.61 -10.13
N LEU A 89 -16.80 0.32 -10.86
CA LEU A 89 -16.68 1.78 -10.63
C LEU A 89 -15.22 2.29 -10.55
N HIS A 90 -14.38 1.88 -11.48
CA HIS A 90 -12.94 2.17 -11.48
C HIS A 90 -12.66 3.67 -11.61
N VAL A 91 -13.45 4.36 -12.44
CA VAL A 91 -13.33 5.80 -12.66
C VAL A 91 -13.83 6.57 -11.45
N ILE A 92 -15.08 6.33 -11.00
CA ILE A 92 -15.69 7.04 -9.87
C ILE A 92 -14.89 6.87 -8.58
N THR A 93 -14.43 5.64 -8.29
CA THR A 93 -13.65 5.37 -7.08
C THR A 93 -12.16 5.68 -7.25
N ASN A 94 -11.74 6.14 -8.43
CA ASN A 94 -10.36 6.49 -8.77
C ASN A 94 -9.36 5.38 -8.39
N LYS A 95 -9.68 4.14 -8.78
CA LYS A 95 -8.79 2.99 -8.56
C LYS A 95 -7.54 3.13 -9.40
N VAL A 96 -6.44 2.66 -8.83
CA VAL A 96 -5.19 2.52 -9.57
C VAL A 96 -5.37 1.48 -10.69
N THR A 97 -4.89 1.80 -11.88
CA THR A 97 -4.93 0.91 -13.04
C THR A 97 -3.83 -0.15 -12.95
N ALA A 98 -3.93 -1.22 -13.75
CA ALA A 98 -2.90 -2.26 -13.79
C ALA A 98 -1.52 -1.70 -14.19
N ASP A 99 -1.49 -0.77 -15.14
CA ASP A 99 -0.26 -0.10 -15.58
C ASP A 99 0.34 0.75 -14.46
N GLU A 100 -0.48 1.51 -13.74
CA GLU A 100 -0.04 2.30 -12.59
C GLU A 100 0.40 1.43 -11.40
N CYS A 101 -0.12 0.21 -11.27
CA CYS A 101 0.35 -0.76 -10.27
C CYS A 101 1.77 -1.24 -10.57
N ALA A 102 2.22 -1.19 -11.83
CA ALA A 102 3.56 -1.61 -12.25
C ALA A 102 3.95 -3.02 -11.77
N GLY A 103 2.98 -3.95 -11.74
CA GLY A 103 3.16 -5.32 -11.27
C GLY A 103 3.21 -5.49 -9.74
N VAL A 104 3.09 -4.41 -8.96
CA VAL A 104 3.01 -4.48 -7.49
C VAL A 104 1.68 -5.11 -7.06
N PRO A 105 1.68 -6.16 -6.22
CA PRO A 105 0.45 -6.73 -5.69
C PRO A 105 -0.35 -5.71 -4.88
N HIS A 106 -1.65 -5.62 -5.17
CA HIS A 106 -2.60 -4.78 -4.44
C HIS A 106 -3.69 -5.65 -3.80
N HIS A 107 -3.90 -5.44 -2.51
CA HIS A 107 -4.89 -6.12 -1.69
C HIS A 107 -6.00 -5.17 -1.29
N LEU A 108 -7.21 -5.69 -1.06
CA LEU A 108 -8.42 -4.92 -0.71
C LEU A 108 -8.77 -3.82 -1.74
N LEU A 109 -8.42 -4.03 -3.01
CA LEU A 109 -8.73 -3.14 -4.13
C LEU A 109 -9.73 -3.84 -5.05
N GLY A 110 -11.01 -3.72 -4.72
CA GLY A 110 -12.07 -4.60 -5.21
C GLY A 110 -12.22 -5.86 -4.36
N GLY A 111 -13.11 -6.76 -4.79
CA GLY A 111 -13.46 -8.03 -4.17
C GLY A 111 -14.67 -7.99 -3.23
N VAL A 112 -15.22 -6.81 -2.96
CA VAL A 112 -16.46 -6.65 -2.16
C VAL A 112 -17.63 -6.32 -3.07
N HIS A 113 -18.74 -7.04 -2.93
CA HIS A 113 -19.95 -6.78 -3.71
C HIS A 113 -20.45 -5.33 -3.50
N PRO A 114 -20.87 -4.60 -4.57
CA PRO A 114 -21.28 -3.18 -4.49
C PRO A 114 -22.30 -2.82 -3.39
N ASP A 115 -23.26 -3.71 -3.15
CA ASP A 115 -24.31 -3.51 -2.13
C ASP A 115 -23.98 -4.11 -0.75
N ALA A 116 -22.81 -4.74 -0.59
CA ALA A 116 -22.39 -5.28 0.70
C ALA A 116 -21.96 -4.15 1.65
N ASP A 117 -22.14 -4.36 2.95
CA ASP A 117 -21.59 -3.47 3.97
C ASP A 117 -20.16 -3.89 4.33
N PHE A 118 -19.19 -3.04 4.01
CA PHE A 118 -17.80 -3.22 4.46
C PHE A 118 -17.50 -2.33 5.66
N SER A 119 -17.31 -2.94 6.84
CA SER A 119 -17.11 -2.23 8.10
C SER A 119 -15.62 -1.97 8.38
N ALA A 120 -15.34 -0.99 9.24
CA ALA A 120 -13.97 -0.74 9.71
C ALA A 120 -13.41 -1.91 10.54
N ALA A 121 -14.27 -2.70 11.22
CA ALA A 121 -13.82 -3.90 11.94
C ALA A 121 -13.35 -4.98 10.95
N GLU A 122 -14.10 -5.16 9.87
CA GLU A 122 -13.78 -6.12 8.82
C GLU A 122 -12.49 -5.72 8.08
N PHE A 123 -12.33 -4.43 7.79
CA PHE A 123 -11.06 -3.90 7.30
C PHE A 123 -9.89 -4.26 8.23
N CYS A 124 -10.02 -4.04 9.55
CA CYS A 124 -8.92 -4.31 10.48
C CYS A 124 -8.53 -5.79 10.51
N ARG A 125 -9.53 -6.68 10.50
CA ARG A 125 -9.34 -8.13 10.47
C ARG A 125 -8.59 -8.57 9.21
N LEU A 126 -9.08 -8.14 8.05
CA LEU A 126 -8.50 -8.52 6.75
C LEU A 126 -7.12 -7.89 6.55
N ALA A 127 -6.96 -6.59 6.82
CA ALA A 127 -5.68 -5.90 6.66
C ALA A 127 -4.58 -6.50 7.56
N THR A 128 -4.92 -6.90 8.78
CA THR A 128 -3.97 -7.59 9.68
C THR A 128 -3.58 -8.95 9.12
N THR A 129 -4.56 -9.76 8.68
CA THR A 129 -4.31 -11.09 8.10
C THR A 129 -3.42 -10.99 6.85
N ILE A 130 -3.74 -10.07 5.95
CA ILE A 130 -2.98 -9.83 4.72
C ILE A 130 -1.57 -9.35 5.05
N ALA A 131 -1.41 -8.47 6.04
CA ALA A 131 -0.09 -8.02 6.47
C ALA A 131 0.75 -9.18 7.04
N ASP A 132 0.15 -10.12 7.79
CA ASP A 132 0.83 -11.31 8.30
C ASP A 132 1.32 -12.18 7.14
N GLU A 133 0.49 -12.38 6.11
CA GLU A 133 0.83 -13.14 4.91
C GLU A 133 1.94 -12.47 4.07
N ILE A 134 1.89 -11.14 3.90
CA ILE A 134 2.93 -10.36 3.20
C ILE A 134 4.27 -10.52 3.92
N VAL A 135 4.27 -10.40 5.25
CA VAL A 135 5.49 -10.58 6.05
C VAL A 135 5.99 -12.03 6.00
N ALA A 136 5.10 -13.01 5.99
CA ALA A 136 5.49 -14.43 5.84
C ALA A 136 6.18 -14.72 4.51
N ARG A 137 5.89 -13.94 3.46
CA ARG A 137 6.62 -13.96 2.17
C ARG A 137 7.93 -13.17 2.19
N GLY A 138 8.27 -12.51 3.29
CA GLY A 138 9.45 -11.66 3.41
C GLY A 138 9.29 -10.27 2.79
N HIS A 139 8.06 -9.84 2.51
CA HIS A 139 7.74 -8.56 1.88
C HIS A 139 7.31 -7.49 2.90
N LEU A 140 7.38 -6.23 2.51
CA LEU A 140 6.94 -5.09 3.33
C LEU A 140 5.45 -4.78 3.10
N PRO A 141 4.56 -4.89 4.11
CA PRO A 141 3.19 -4.42 3.97
C PRO A 141 3.15 -2.88 3.94
N ILE A 142 2.54 -2.33 2.88
CA ILE A 142 2.36 -0.89 2.65
C ILE A 142 0.87 -0.57 2.61
N ILE A 143 0.35 0.01 3.69
CA ILE A 143 -1.05 0.40 3.82
C ILE A 143 -1.22 1.81 3.23
N ALA A 144 -2.04 1.96 2.19
CA ALA A 144 -2.24 3.24 1.50
C ALA A 144 -3.72 3.50 1.21
N GLY A 145 -4.22 4.72 1.43
CA GLY A 145 -5.63 5.04 1.20
C GLY A 145 -6.10 6.31 1.91
N GLY A 146 -7.30 6.79 1.57
CA GLY A 146 -7.87 8.04 2.07
C GLY A 146 -8.79 7.91 3.29
N SER A 147 -9.10 6.69 3.76
CA SER A 147 -10.05 6.51 4.86
C SER A 147 -9.35 6.53 6.22
N ASN A 148 -9.10 7.73 6.73
CA ASN A 148 -8.48 7.96 8.03
C ASN A 148 -9.20 7.22 9.19
N SER A 149 -10.51 6.97 9.08
CA SER A 149 -11.25 6.16 10.07
C SER A 149 -10.81 4.70 10.10
N TYR A 150 -10.43 4.12 8.96
CA TYR A 150 -9.91 2.76 8.88
C TYR A 150 -8.51 2.69 9.47
N ILE A 151 -7.64 3.64 9.11
CA ILE A 151 -6.29 3.75 9.67
C ILE A 151 -6.32 3.98 11.19
N LYS A 152 -7.14 4.93 11.68
CA LYS A 152 -7.28 5.20 13.12
C LYS A 152 -7.77 3.97 13.87
N LYS A 153 -8.73 3.23 13.31
CA LYS A 153 -9.22 2.00 13.93
C LYS A 153 -8.14 0.91 13.94
N LEU A 154 -7.44 0.71 12.82
CA LEU A 154 -6.40 -0.31 12.70
C LEU A 154 -5.25 -0.09 13.70
N ILE A 155 -4.84 1.16 13.90
CA ILE A 155 -3.77 1.52 14.85
C ILE A 155 -4.26 1.60 16.30
N GLY A 156 -5.54 1.98 16.50
CA GLY A 156 -6.13 2.29 17.79
C GLY A 156 -6.34 1.09 18.72
N VAL A 157 -6.46 1.39 20.01
CA VAL A 157 -6.50 0.40 21.11
C VAL A 157 -7.71 -0.54 21.02
N ASP A 158 -8.86 -0.03 20.54
CA ASP A 158 -10.12 -0.79 20.41
C ASP A 158 -10.26 -1.54 19.08
N GLY A 159 -9.35 -1.30 18.12
CA GLY A 159 -9.53 -1.70 16.73
C GLY A 159 -8.49 -2.66 16.16
N GLY A 160 -7.46 -3.04 16.93
CA GLY A 160 -6.67 -4.21 16.57
C GLY A 160 -5.24 -4.15 17.07
N ASP A 161 -4.75 -5.31 17.43
CA ASP A 161 -3.38 -5.67 17.79
C ASP A 161 -2.30 -5.23 16.76
N PHE A 162 -2.62 -4.45 15.73
CA PHE A 162 -1.71 -4.09 14.66
C PHE A 162 -0.49 -3.32 15.17
N SER A 163 -0.66 -2.25 15.94
CA SER A 163 0.46 -1.50 16.53
C SER A 163 1.21 -2.29 17.62
N ARG A 164 0.59 -3.34 18.16
CA ARG A 164 1.23 -4.30 19.07
C ARG A 164 2.04 -5.35 18.31
N ARG A 165 1.60 -5.77 17.13
CA ARG A 165 2.27 -6.74 16.24
C ARG A 165 3.36 -6.13 15.38
N TYR A 166 3.18 -4.88 14.91
CA TYR A 166 4.06 -4.23 13.95
C TYR A 166 4.69 -2.95 14.51
N ASP A 167 5.94 -2.72 14.14
CA ASP A 167 6.50 -1.38 14.14
C ASP A 167 5.95 -0.63 12.93
N CYS A 168 5.38 0.56 13.15
CA CYS A 168 4.69 1.31 12.10
C CYS A 168 5.46 2.59 11.74
N CYS A 169 5.61 2.85 10.45
CA CYS A 169 6.12 4.12 9.93
C CYS A 169 5.03 4.83 9.14
N PHE A 170 4.84 6.13 9.36
CA PHE A 170 3.79 6.93 8.70
C PHE A 170 4.42 8.00 7.82
N ILE A 171 4.16 7.93 6.52
CA ILE A 171 4.50 8.98 5.56
C ILE A 171 3.22 9.72 5.20
N TRP A 172 3.23 11.04 5.35
CA TRP A 172 2.09 11.88 4.99
C TRP A 172 2.44 12.73 3.77
N VAL A 173 1.80 12.42 2.64
CA VAL A 173 1.88 13.22 1.41
C VAL A 173 0.88 14.38 1.51
N ASP A 174 1.40 15.59 1.75
CA ASP A 174 0.61 16.82 1.84
C ASP A 174 0.74 17.64 0.56
N VAL A 175 -0.29 18.41 0.25
CA VAL A 175 -0.32 19.36 -0.86
C VAL A 175 -1.02 20.61 -0.33
N ASP A 176 -0.57 21.79 -0.74
CA ASP A 176 -1.28 23.02 -0.44
C ASP A 176 -2.74 22.94 -0.91
N LEU A 177 -3.67 23.43 -0.08
CA LEU A 177 -5.09 23.26 -0.35
C LEU A 177 -5.53 24.00 -1.61
N THR A 178 -4.97 25.17 -1.92
CA THR A 178 -5.34 25.94 -3.11
C THR A 178 -4.99 25.17 -4.39
N VAL A 179 -3.76 24.64 -4.43
CA VAL A 179 -3.27 23.80 -5.52
C VAL A 179 -4.06 22.49 -5.61
N LEU A 180 -4.38 21.89 -4.46
CA LEU A 180 -5.10 20.61 -4.42
C LEU A 180 -6.55 20.75 -4.88
N ASP A 181 -7.24 21.84 -4.50
CA ASP A 181 -8.63 22.09 -4.89
C ASP A 181 -8.76 22.23 -6.42
N GLU A 182 -7.87 23.01 -7.05
CA GLU A 182 -7.81 23.11 -8.51
C GLU A 182 -7.51 21.76 -9.16
N PHE A 183 -6.55 21.01 -8.61
CA PHE A 183 -6.18 19.71 -9.14
C PHE A 183 -7.33 18.69 -9.09
N VAL A 184 -8.02 18.59 -7.96
CA VAL A 184 -9.10 17.60 -7.83
C VAL A 184 -10.33 17.99 -8.65
N ALA A 185 -10.59 19.29 -8.84
CA ALA A 185 -11.63 19.77 -9.73
C ALA A 185 -11.35 19.38 -11.20
N GLU A 186 -10.14 19.66 -11.69
CA GLU A 186 -9.71 19.25 -13.04
C GLU A 186 -9.71 17.71 -13.19
N ARG A 187 -9.38 16.99 -12.13
CA ARG A 187 -9.45 15.52 -12.14
C ARG A 187 -10.88 15.02 -12.35
N VAL A 188 -11.89 15.67 -11.77
CA VAL A 188 -13.30 15.31 -12.01
C VAL A 188 -13.65 15.52 -13.49
N ASP A 189 -13.19 16.60 -14.11
CA ASP A 189 -13.39 16.79 -15.56
C ASP A 189 -12.82 15.63 -16.38
N LYS A 190 -11.59 15.20 -16.06
CA LYS A 190 -10.99 14.01 -16.69
C LYS A 190 -11.70 12.71 -16.35
N MET A 191 -12.37 12.62 -15.20
CA MET A 191 -13.18 11.46 -14.85
C MET A 191 -14.44 11.41 -15.73
N VAL A 192 -15.07 12.55 -16.00
CA VAL A 192 -16.19 12.66 -16.96
C VAL A 192 -15.73 12.20 -18.34
N GLU A 193 -14.61 12.70 -18.84
CA GLU A 193 -14.02 12.26 -20.13
C GLU A 193 -13.72 10.76 -20.18
N LYS A 194 -13.43 10.14 -19.03
CA LYS A 194 -13.11 8.71 -18.90
C LYS A 194 -14.32 7.81 -18.66
N GLY A 195 -15.53 8.36 -18.69
CA GLY A 195 -16.75 7.57 -18.56
C GLY A 195 -17.37 7.55 -17.17
N LEU A 196 -17.16 8.58 -16.35
CA LEU A 196 -17.77 8.67 -15.01
C LEU A 196 -19.30 8.62 -15.07
N LEU A 197 -19.91 9.26 -16.08
CA LEU A 197 -21.37 9.29 -16.21
C LEU A 197 -21.91 7.89 -16.56
N GLU A 198 -21.19 7.16 -17.41
CA GLU A 198 -21.49 5.82 -17.87
C GLU A 198 -21.34 4.80 -16.74
N GLU A 199 -20.29 4.91 -15.91
CA GLU A 199 -20.16 4.09 -14.69
C GLU A 199 -21.31 4.35 -13.71
N ALA A 200 -21.66 5.62 -13.50
CA ALA A 200 -22.77 5.99 -12.62
C ALA A 200 -24.11 5.47 -13.15
N ARG A 201 -24.32 5.57 -14.46
CA ARG A 201 -25.51 5.04 -15.16
C ARG A 201 -25.59 3.52 -14.99
N GLY A 202 -24.48 2.81 -15.19
CA GLY A 202 -24.44 1.35 -15.15
C GLY A 202 -24.84 0.76 -13.79
N ILE A 203 -24.68 1.54 -12.71
CA ILE A 203 -25.08 1.14 -11.36
C ILE A 203 -26.36 1.84 -10.88
N PHE A 204 -26.95 2.73 -11.66
CA PHE A 204 -28.13 3.48 -11.25
C PHE A 204 -29.31 2.55 -10.99
N ASP A 205 -29.92 2.69 -9.82
CA ASP A 205 -31.14 1.99 -9.44
C ASP A 205 -32.03 2.90 -8.61
N SER A 206 -33.19 3.25 -9.17
CA SER A 206 -34.16 4.13 -8.54
C SER A 206 -34.68 3.64 -7.18
N ALA A 207 -34.63 2.32 -6.92
CA ALA A 207 -35.08 1.70 -5.67
C ALA A 207 -33.95 1.46 -4.66
N ALA A 208 -32.69 1.69 -5.03
CA ALA A 208 -31.54 1.43 -4.16
C ALA A 208 -31.33 2.51 -3.09
N ASP A 209 -30.68 2.11 -1.99
CA ASP A 209 -30.28 2.98 -0.89
C ASP A 209 -28.86 3.54 -1.13
N TYR A 210 -28.78 4.83 -1.48
CA TYR A 210 -27.50 5.52 -1.74
C TYR A 210 -26.74 5.90 -0.46
N THR A 211 -27.22 5.49 0.71
CA THR A 211 -26.54 5.67 2.00
C THR A 211 -25.68 4.48 2.41
N LYS A 212 -25.61 3.41 1.58
CA LYS A 212 -24.88 2.16 1.88
C LYS A 212 -23.89 1.74 0.80
N GLY A 213 -23.03 0.78 1.15
CA GLY A 213 -22.09 0.16 0.22
C GLY A 213 -21.24 1.15 -0.55
N VAL A 214 -21.05 0.86 -1.84
CA VAL A 214 -20.33 1.70 -2.81
C VAL A 214 -21.13 2.93 -3.24
N ARG A 215 -22.46 2.92 -3.07
CA ARG A 215 -23.38 3.97 -3.54
C ARG A 215 -23.20 5.31 -2.84
N ARG A 216 -22.48 5.31 -1.72
CA ARG A 216 -22.00 6.52 -1.01
C ARG A 216 -20.84 7.24 -1.70
N SER A 217 -20.26 6.67 -2.76
CA SER A 217 -19.12 7.27 -3.46
C SER A 217 -19.52 8.63 -4.04
N ILE A 218 -18.68 9.65 -3.83
CA ILE A 218 -18.84 10.95 -4.48
C ILE A 218 -18.91 10.73 -5.98
N GLY A 219 -19.96 11.24 -6.62
CA GLY A 219 -20.31 10.94 -8.01
C GLY A 219 -21.70 10.32 -8.13
N LEU A 220 -22.01 9.33 -7.28
CA LEU A 220 -23.24 8.56 -7.40
C LEU A 220 -24.47 9.32 -6.85
N PRO A 221 -24.47 9.85 -5.61
CA PRO A 221 -25.62 10.61 -5.12
C PRO A 221 -25.89 11.89 -5.92
N GLU A 222 -24.85 12.55 -6.43
CA GLU A 222 -24.97 13.75 -7.25
C GLU A 222 -25.65 13.43 -8.59
N LEU A 223 -25.26 12.34 -9.26
CA LEU A 223 -25.85 11.92 -10.53
C LEU A 223 -27.19 11.20 -10.38
N ASP A 224 -27.49 10.59 -9.24
CA ASP A 224 -28.82 10.03 -8.94
C ASP A 224 -29.93 11.09 -9.07
N LYS A 225 -29.67 12.33 -8.61
CA LYS A 225 -30.60 13.46 -8.78
C LYS A 225 -30.91 13.74 -10.24
N TYR A 226 -29.90 13.64 -11.11
CA TYR A 226 -30.05 13.83 -12.54
C TYR A 226 -30.85 12.69 -13.18
N PHE A 227 -30.43 11.44 -12.94
CA PHE A 227 -31.05 10.26 -13.54
C PHE A 227 -32.53 10.09 -13.19
N ARG A 228 -32.97 10.55 -12.01
CA ARG A 228 -34.40 10.50 -11.64
C ARG A 228 -35.30 11.47 -12.41
N ARG A 229 -34.74 12.54 -12.98
CA ARG A 229 -35.50 13.65 -13.59
C ARG A 229 -35.28 13.76 -15.10
N GLU A 230 -34.26 13.09 -15.64
CA GLU A 230 -33.86 13.22 -17.04
C GLU A 230 -34.95 12.88 -18.07
N ALA A 231 -35.90 12.00 -17.71
CA ALA A 231 -36.97 11.54 -18.60
C ALA A 231 -38.04 12.61 -18.82
N GLU A 232 -38.14 13.56 -17.90
CA GLU A 232 -39.10 14.68 -17.93
C GLU A 232 -38.47 15.96 -18.49
N ALA A 233 -37.14 15.98 -18.62
CA ALA A 233 -36.37 17.16 -18.99
C ALA A 233 -36.17 17.28 -20.51
N ASP A 234 -36.08 18.52 -21.01
CA ASP A 234 -35.59 18.78 -22.36
C ASP A 234 -34.05 18.71 -22.46
N GLU A 235 -33.48 18.91 -23.66
CA GLU A 235 -32.04 18.81 -23.87
C GLU A 235 -31.23 19.90 -23.14
N ALA A 236 -31.78 21.12 -23.05
CA ALA A 236 -31.13 22.22 -22.36
C ALA A 236 -31.16 22.01 -20.84
N GLU A 237 -32.30 21.54 -20.32
CA GLU A 237 -32.47 21.18 -18.92
C GLU A 237 -31.55 20.02 -18.52
N ARG A 238 -31.44 18.97 -19.35
CA ARG A 238 -30.51 17.86 -19.11
C ARG A 238 -29.06 18.34 -19.01
N THR A 239 -28.66 19.22 -19.92
CA THR A 239 -27.30 19.80 -19.94
C THR A 239 -27.03 20.58 -18.67
N ALA A 240 -27.94 21.48 -18.28
CA ALA A 240 -27.80 22.29 -17.07
C ALA A 240 -27.73 21.43 -15.79
N MET A 241 -28.55 20.37 -15.71
CA MET A 241 -28.53 19.45 -14.57
C MET A 241 -27.23 18.65 -14.47
N LEU A 242 -26.65 18.24 -15.60
CA LEU A 242 -25.34 17.56 -15.61
C LEU A 242 -24.22 18.52 -15.18
N GLU A 243 -24.23 19.76 -15.67
CA GLU A 243 -23.29 20.80 -15.23
C GLU A 243 -23.38 21.04 -13.71
N GLU A 244 -24.60 21.12 -13.18
CA GLU A 244 -24.85 21.22 -11.73
C GLU A 244 -24.30 20.01 -10.98
N ALA A 245 -24.61 18.79 -11.42
CA ALA A 245 -24.15 17.55 -10.79
C ALA A 245 -22.61 17.46 -10.79
N PHE A 246 -21.95 17.78 -11.90
CA PHE A 246 -20.48 17.81 -11.97
C PHE A 246 -19.89 18.91 -11.07
N GLY A 247 -20.56 20.06 -10.96
CA GLY A 247 -20.23 21.11 -10.00
C GLY A 247 -20.29 20.62 -8.55
N GLU A 248 -21.35 19.90 -8.17
CA GLU A 248 -21.49 19.29 -6.85
C GLU A 248 -20.39 18.25 -6.57
N ILE A 249 -20.07 17.40 -7.54
CA ILE A 249 -19.00 16.38 -7.42
C ILE A 249 -17.65 17.06 -7.14
N LYS A 250 -17.33 18.13 -7.86
CA LYS A 250 -16.11 18.94 -7.62
C LYS A 250 -16.12 19.51 -6.20
N ALA A 251 -17.21 20.17 -5.81
CA ALA A 251 -17.34 20.79 -4.49
C ALA A 251 -17.21 19.75 -3.34
N ASN A 252 -17.88 18.61 -3.46
CA ASN A 252 -17.81 17.53 -2.47
C ASN A 252 -16.43 16.88 -2.41
N THR A 253 -15.75 16.75 -3.55
CA THR A 253 -14.36 16.27 -3.60
C THR A 253 -13.41 17.23 -2.88
N CYS A 254 -13.52 18.54 -3.12
CA CYS A 254 -12.75 19.56 -2.40
C CYS A 254 -13.09 19.62 -0.90
N ARG A 255 -14.34 19.34 -0.52
CA ARG A 255 -14.70 19.22 0.91
C ARG A 255 -14.05 17.99 1.54
N LEU A 256 -14.06 16.86 0.84
CA LEU A 256 -13.44 15.62 1.29
C LEU A 256 -11.92 15.79 1.52
N THR A 257 -11.21 16.42 0.59
CA THR A 257 -9.75 16.63 0.72
C THR A 257 -9.39 17.47 1.95
N ARG A 258 -10.17 18.53 2.23
CA ARG A 258 -9.98 19.37 3.43
C ARG A 258 -10.24 18.59 4.71
N VAL A 259 -11.35 17.85 4.77
CA VAL A 259 -11.69 17.00 5.93
C VAL A 259 -10.64 15.91 6.15
N GLN A 260 -10.12 15.28 5.09
CA GLN A 260 -9.06 14.29 5.19
C GLN A 260 -7.77 14.89 5.74
N ARG A 261 -7.36 16.05 5.23
CA ARG A 261 -6.15 16.75 5.68
C ARG A 261 -6.24 17.14 7.14
N GLU A 262 -7.38 17.68 7.56
CA GLU A 262 -7.61 18.03 8.96
C GLU A 262 -7.56 16.80 9.87
N LYS A 263 -8.18 15.69 9.47
CA LYS A 263 -8.10 14.43 10.22
C LYS A 263 -6.67 13.90 10.35
N ILE A 264 -5.84 14.01 9.31
CA ILE A 264 -4.43 13.60 9.38
C ILE A 264 -3.65 14.52 10.32
N ARG A 265 -3.89 15.84 10.30
CA ARG A 265 -3.28 16.78 11.25
C ARG A 265 -3.61 16.42 12.70
N ARG A 266 -4.85 15.98 12.97
CA ARG A 266 -5.26 15.53 14.31
C ARG A 266 -4.51 14.27 14.78
N PHE A 267 -4.08 13.39 13.87
CA PHE A 267 -3.23 12.26 14.26
C PHE A 267 -1.92 12.72 14.91
N GLU A 268 -1.30 13.78 14.39
CA GLU A 268 -0.07 14.34 14.95
C GLU A 268 -0.34 15.13 16.24
N VAL A 269 -1.31 16.04 16.20
CA VAL A 269 -1.55 17.02 17.30
C VAL A 269 -2.31 16.42 18.48
N GLU A 270 -3.31 15.57 18.21
CA GLU A 270 -4.20 15.02 19.26
C GLU A 270 -3.79 13.60 19.64
N ASP A 271 -3.49 12.74 18.66
CA ASP A 271 -3.17 11.32 18.91
C ASP A 271 -1.66 11.07 19.13
N GLY A 272 -0.80 12.07 18.92
CA GLY A 272 0.65 12.00 19.15
C GLY A 272 1.43 11.15 18.15
N TRP A 273 0.89 10.92 16.94
CA TRP A 273 1.54 10.11 15.91
C TRP A 273 2.72 10.85 15.29
N ARG A 274 3.85 10.16 15.13
CA ARG A 274 5.00 10.69 14.40
C ARG A 274 4.79 10.53 12.90
N LEU A 275 4.40 11.61 12.23
CA LEU A 275 4.20 11.64 10.79
C LEU A 275 5.42 12.21 10.06
N HIS A 276 5.92 11.49 9.06
CA HIS A 276 6.95 11.98 8.16
C HIS A 276 6.28 12.71 6.99
N ARG A 277 6.06 14.01 7.15
CA ARG A 277 5.40 14.84 6.12
C ARG A 277 6.33 15.05 4.92
N VAL A 278 5.82 14.79 3.72
CA VAL A 278 6.44 15.12 2.43
C VAL A 278 5.52 16.05 1.64
N ASP A 279 6.07 17.15 1.15
CA ASP A 279 5.31 18.18 0.44
C ASP A 279 5.34 17.91 -1.08
N ALA A 280 4.18 17.58 -1.63
CA ALA A 280 3.99 17.29 -3.05
C ALA A 280 3.49 18.50 -3.85
N THR A 281 3.39 19.70 -3.25
CA THR A 281 2.82 20.89 -3.90
C THR A 281 3.53 21.24 -5.20
N ALA A 282 4.85 21.35 -5.17
CA ALA A 282 5.63 21.65 -6.38
C ALA A 282 5.45 20.58 -7.47
N ALA A 283 5.36 19.30 -7.09
CA ALA A 283 5.14 18.21 -8.02
C ALA A 283 3.74 18.24 -8.64
N VAL A 284 2.71 18.65 -7.89
CA VAL A 284 1.34 18.81 -8.40
C VAL A 284 1.25 20.00 -9.36
N VAL A 285 1.89 21.13 -9.04
CA VAL A 285 1.93 22.32 -9.90
C VAL A 285 2.59 21.97 -11.24
N ARG A 286 3.76 21.32 -11.20
CA ARG A 286 4.56 21.02 -12.39
C ARG A 286 4.17 19.71 -13.09
N ARG A 287 3.04 19.09 -12.72
CA ARG A 287 2.64 17.76 -13.22
C ARG A 287 2.52 17.64 -14.75
N ARG A 288 2.22 18.76 -15.42
CA ARG A 288 2.05 18.83 -16.89
C ARG A 288 3.31 19.30 -17.60
N GLU A 289 4.32 19.73 -16.86
CA GLU A 289 5.58 20.25 -17.41
C GLU A 289 6.52 19.09 -17.78
N LEU A 290 7.34 19.32 -18.82
CA LEU A 290 8.49 18.46 -19.09
C LEU A 290 9.40 18.43 -17.86
N GLY A 291 9.59 17.24 -17.28
CA GLY A 291 10.35 17.07 -16.04
C GLY A 291 9.53 17.11 -14.75
N GLY A 292 8.20 17.25 -14.79
CA GLY A 292 7.35 17.14 -13.60
C GLY A 292 7.51 15.80 -12.85
N GLY A 293 7.87 14.74 -13.57
CA GLY A 293 8.25 13.46 -12.97
C GLY A 293 9.52 13.53 -12.11
N MET A 294 10.52 14.33 -12.50
CA MET A 294 11.73 14.54 -11.71
C MET A 294 11.41 15.30 -10.41
N VAL A 295 10.54 16.32 -10.47
CA VAL A 295 10.12 17.06 -9.28
C VAL A 295 9.43 16.14 -8.27
N TRP A 296 8.54 15.25 -8.73
CA TRP A 296 7.94 14.23 -7.86
C TRP A 296 8.98 13.29 -7.23
N GLU A 297 9.98 12.87 -8.01
CA GLU A 297 11.03 11.99 -7.51
C GLU A 297 11.87 12.70 -6.43
N GLU A 298 12.25 13.96 -6.66
CA GLU A 298 13.08 14.77 -5.77
C GLU A 298 12.35 15.17 -4.48
N THR A 299 11.10 15.65 -4.58
CA THR A 299 10.41 16.25 -3.42
C THR A 299 9.58 15.25 -2.63
N VAL A 300 9.18 14.12 -3.24
CA VAL A 300 8.29 13.14 -2.61
C VAL A 300 8.97 11.78 -2.44
N VAL A 301 9.46 11.19 -3.52
CA VAL A 301 9.97 9.81 -3.50
C VAL A 301 11.31 9.71 -2.76
N GLY A 302 12.27 10.58 -3.06
CA GLY A 302 13.59 10.61 -2.44
C GLY A 302 13.55 10.71 -0.91
N PRO A 303 12.90 11.74 -0.33
CA PRO A 303 12.74 11.88 1.12
C PRO A 303 12.00 10.70 1.77
N SER A 304 11.01 10.15 1.07
CA SER A 304 10.28 8.96 1.52
C SER A 304 11.18 7.73 1.58
N ILE A 305 12.00 7.49 0.55
CA ILE A 305 12.98 6.39 0.53
C ILE A 305 13.96 6.51 1.68
N GLU A 306 14.49 7.71 1.94
CA GLU A 306 15.43 7.93 3.04
C GLU A 306 14.80 7.58 4.40
N THR A 307 13.56 7.99 4.59
CA THR A 307 12.75 7.67 5.78
C THR A 307 12.56 6.16 5.92
N VAL A 308 12.12 5.48 4.85
CA VAL A 308 11.88 4.02 4.85
C VAL A 308 13.19 3.25 5.03
N ARG A 309 14.31 3.67 4.41
CA ARG A 309 15.62 3.06 4.60
C ARG A 309 16.05 3.10 6.06
N ARG A 310 15.92 4.23 6.74
CA ARG A 310 16.23 4.34 8.17
C ARG A 310 15.32 3.44 9.01
N PHE A 311 14.04 3.43 8.69
CA PHE A 311 13.05 2.62 9.40
C PHE A 311 13.30 1.11 9.24
N VAL A 312 13.57 0.65 8.01
CA VAL A 312 13.83 -0.76 7.72
C VAL A 312 15.23 -1.20 8.15
N GLY A 313 16.25 -0.37 7.94
CA GLY A 313 17.65 -0.65 8.28
C GLY A 313 18.02 -0.49 9.75
N GLY A 314 17.20 0.19 10.55
CA GLY A 314 17.48 0.48 11.98
C GLY A 314 17.54 -0.71 12.93
N THR A 315 17.41 -1.95 12.45
CA THR A 315 17.47 -3.19 13.26
C THR A 315 18.81 -3.94 13.15
N ALA A 316 19.79 -3.43 12.39
CA ALA A 316 21.10 -4.05 12.23
C ALA A 316 22.25 -3.08 12.60
N ALA A 317 22.32 -2.65 13.85
CA ALA A 317 23.50 -1.95 14.40
C ALA A 317 23.99 -2.67 15.65
N GLY A 318 24.51 -3.88 15.43
CA GLY A 318 25.12 -4.75 16.44
C GLY A 318 26.12 -5.70 15.80
N PHE A 319 26.86 -5.26 14.77
CA PHE A 319 28.07 -5.94 14.32
C PHE A 319 29.26 -5.07 14.68
N VAL A 320 29.90 -5.49 15.77
CA VAL A 320 31.26 -5.08 16.13
C VAL A 320 32.17 -5.44 14.95
N SER A 321 32.58 -4.44 14.18
CA SER A 321 33.79 -4.59 13.36
C SER A 321 34.98 -4.34 14.28
N GLN A 322 35.49 -5.43 14.87
CA GLN A 322 36.80 -5.44 15.50
C GLN A 322 37.80 -6.16 14.59
N ARG A 323 38.90 -5.44 14.36
CA ARG A 323 40.21 -5.85 13.84
C ARG A 323 40.29 -5.93 12.31
N GLY A 324 41.25 -5.29 11.65
CA GLY A 324 42.41 -4.54 12.16
C GLY A 324 43.50 -4.48 11.09
N GLY A 325 44.52 -3.65 11.33
CA GLY A 325 45.79 -3.70 10.61
C GLY A 325 46.02 -2.53 9.67
N GLY A 326 46.48 -1.41 10.21
CA GLY A 326 47.13 -0.38 9.41
C GLY A 326 48.50 -0.84 8.93
N VAL A 327 48.88 -0.41 7.73
CA VAL A 327 50.27 -0.24 7.31
C VAL A 327 50.30 1.03 6.46
N ALA A 328 51.06 2.02 6.93
CA ALA A 328 51.44 3.21 6.19
C ALA A 328 52.61 2.87 5.26
N VAL A 329 52.56 3.31 4.00
CA VAL A 329 53.77 3.45 3.16
C VAL A 329 53.65 4.67 2.24
N ALA A 330 54.52 5.64 2.56
CA ALA A 330 55.26 6.62 1.77
C ALA A 330 54.71 7.21 0.46
N GLU A 331 54.67 8.56 0.46
CA GLU A 331 54.72 9.45 -0.70
C GLU A 331 56.01 9.25 -1.51
N GLU A 332 55.88 9.20 -2.85
CA GLU A 332 57.00 9.32 -3.77
C GLU A 332 56.90 10.64 -4.53
N SER A 333 57.97 11.41 -4.41
CA SER A 333 58.21 12.73 -4.96
C SER A 333 58.62 12.67 -6.44
N VAL A 334 57.94 13.44 -7.29
CA VAL A 334 58.37 13.66 -8.68
C VAL A 334 58.91 15.08 -8.83
N VAL A 335 60.23 15.19 -8.95
CA VAL A 335 60.97 16.38 -9.38
C VAL A 335 61.48 16.10 -10.80
N VAL A 336 60.96 16.84 -11.77
CA VAL A 336 61.57 17.08 -13.10
C VAL A 336 61.07 18.48 -13.49
N GLY A 337 61.85 19.53 -13.69
CA GLY A 337 63.20 19.64 -14.24
C GLY A 337 63.12 20.68 -15.36
N THR A 338 63.21 21.97 -15.01
CA THR A 338 63.28 23.10 -15.94
C THR A 338 64.58 23.06 -16.75
N THR A 339 64.51 23.25 -18.07
CA THR A 339 65.63 23.82 -18.83
C THR A 339 65.16 24.53 -20.10
N LYS A 340 65.43 25.85 -20.09
CA LYS A 340 65.51 26.84 -21.18
C LYS A 340 64.26 27.28 -21.92
#